data_AF-C9DI50-F1
#
_entry.id   AF-C9DI50-F1
#
_cell.length_a   1.000
_cell.length_b   1.000
_cell.length_c   1.000
_cell.angle_alpha   90.00
_cell.angle_beta   90.00
_cell.angle_gamma   90.00
#
_symmetry.space_group_name_H-M   'P 1'
#
loop_
_entity.id
_entity.type
_entity.pdbx_description
1 polymer ?
#
loop_
_entity_poly.entity_id
_entity_poly.type
_entity_poly.pdbx_seq_one_letter_code
_entity_poly.pdbx_strand_id
1 'polypeptide(L)'
;VAAVPGMVGGMLLHCKSLRRFEHSGGWIRTLLDEAENERMHLMTFMEVSQPRWYERALVFTVQGVFFNAYFLAYLASPKLAHRVVGYLEEEAIYSYTEFLKELDKGTIENVPAPAIAIDYWRLPADSTLRDVVMVVRADEAHHRDVN
;
A
#
# COMPACT_ATOMS: atom_id res chain seq x y z
N VAL A 1 4.98 -0.97 5.26
CA VAL A 1 5.28 0.48 5.46
C VAL A 1 4.26 1.34 4.72
N ALA A 2 3.96 1.02 3.45
CA ALA A 2 3.00 1.74 2.61
C ALA A 2 1.55 1.84 3.16
N ALA A 3 1.09 0.89 3.99
CA ALA A 3 -0.22 1.02 4.67
C ALA A 3 -0.27 2.06 5.81
N VAL A 4 0.88 2.57 6.28
CA VAL A 4 0.94 3.46 7.45
C VAL A 4 0.47 4.89 7.15
N PRO A 5 0.88 5.53 6.03
CA PRO A 5 0.46 6.89 5.68
C PRO A 5 -1.05 7.11 5.64
N GLY A 6 -1.78 6.31 4.86
CA GLY A 6 -3.24 6.39 4.78
C GLY A 6 -3.92 6.25 6.14
N MET A 7 -3.45 5.31 6.97
CA MET A 7 -3.97 5.11 8.33
C MET A 7 -3.74 6.34 9.23
N VAL A 8 -2.53 6.89 9.22
CA VAL A 8 -2.19 8.08 10.01
C VAL A 8 -2.98 9.30 9.55
N GLY A 9 -3.03 9.56 8.25
CA GLY A 9 -3.75 10.69 7.67
C GLY A 9 -5.26 10.58 7.94
N GLY A 10 -5.85 9.41 7.69
CA GLY A 10 -7.25 9.11 7.97
C GLY A 10 -7.61 9.31 9.45
N MET A 11 -6.79 8.77 10.36
CA MET A 11 -6.96 8.94 11.81
C MET A 11 -6.89 10.42 12.22
N LEU A 12 -5.88 11.16 11.76
CA LEU A 12 -5.69 12.57 12.13
C LEU A 12 -6.83 13.46 11.61
N LEU A 13 -7.28 13.22 10.38
CA LEU A 13 -8.46 13.90 9.81
C LEU A 13 -9.74 13.53 10.53
N HIS A 14 -9.92 12.26 10.90
CA HIS A 14 -11.07 11.80 11.68
C HIS A 14 -11.16 12.52 13.03
N CYS A 15 -10.08 12.50 13.80
CA CYS A 15 -10.01 13.22 15.07
C CYS A 15 -10.18 14.75 14.89
N LYS A 16 -9.79 15.30 13.73
CA LYS A 16 -9.99 16.74 13.42
C LYS A 16 -11.46 17.06 13.13
N SER A 17 -12.12 16.22 12.34
CA SER A 17 -13.54 16.33 12.05
C SER A 17 -14.37 16.28 13.33
N LEU A 18 -14.09 15.31 14.23
CA LEU A 18 -14.78 15.18 15.50
C LEU A 18 -14.63 16.42 16.40
N ARG A 19 -13.39 16.90 16.62
CA ARG A 19 -13.14 18.03 17.54
C ARG A 19 -13.61 19.38 17.00
N ARG A 20 -13.81 19.50 15.69
CA ARG A 20 -14.28 20.73 15.03
C ARG A 20 -15.73 20.68 14.59
N PHE A 21 -16.37 19.51 14.64
CA PHE A 21 -17.70 19.27 14.07
C PHE A 21 -17.78 19.67 12.58
N GLU A 22 -16.72 19.38 11.81
CA GLU A 22 -16.58 19.73 10.39
C GLU A 22 -16.59 18.49 9.51
N HIS A 23 -17.19 18.57 8.31
CA HIS A 23 -17.10 17.50 7.30
C HIS A 23 -15.68 17.39 6.72
N SER A 24 -15.24 16.16 6.47
CA SER A 24 -13.92 15.87 5.88
C SER A 24 -13.93 15.71 4.35
N GLY A 25 -15.05 15.97 3.68
CA GLY A 25 -15.15 15.89 2.21
C GLY A 25 -14.81 14.53 1.59
N GLY A 26 -14.97 13.42 2.33
CA GLY A 26 -14.65 12.06 1.86
C GLY A 26 -13.21 11.59 2.15
N TRP A 27 -12.28 12.50 2.46
CA TRP A 27 -10.84 12.19 2.62
C TRP A 27 -10.52 11.11 3.65
N ILE A 28 -11.27 11.03 4.76
CA ILE A 28 -11.04 9.98 5.77
C ILE A 28 -11.23 8.60 5.14
N ARG A 29 -12.28 8.42 4.34
CA ARG A 29 -12.57 7.14 3.70
C ARG A 29 -11.50 6.80 2.67
N THR A 30 -11.16 7.75 1.80
CA THR A 30 -10.12 7.56 0.79
C THR A 30 -8.80 7.08 1.40
N LEU A 31 -8.34 7.70 2.48
CA LEU A 31 -7.07 7.34 3.12
C LEU A 31 -7.12 6.01 3.88
N LEU A 32 -8.27 5.66 4.46
CA LEU A 32 -8.43 4.35 5.11
C LEU A 32 -8.58 3.22 4.09
N ASP A 33 -9.24 3.49 2.96
CA ASP A 33 -9.35 2.55 1.84
C ASP A 33 -7.95 2.31 1.19
N GLU A 34 -7.12 3.35 1.04
CA GLU A 34 -5.70 3.23 0.63
C GLU A 34 -4.91 2.35 1.62
N ALA A 35 -5.00 2.63 2.93
CA ALA A 35 -4.30 1.85 3.95
C ALA A 35 -4.71 0.36 3.96
N GLU A 36 -5.99 0.08 3.70
CA GLU A 36 -6.49 -1.29 3.57
C GLU A 36 -6.01 -1.95 2.27
N ASN A 37 -5.99 -1.22 1.16
CA ASN A 37 -5.49 -1.73 -0.13
C ASN A 37 -4.01 -2.14 -0.02
N GLU A 38 -3.17 -1.29 0.57
CA GLU A 38 -1.76 -1.57 0.86
C GLU A 38 -1.57 -2.78 1.78
N ARG A 39 -2.46 -2.94 2.77
CA ARG A 39 -2.46 -4.13 3.63
C ARG A 39 -2.80 -5.38 2.81
N MET A 40 -3.71 -5.29 1.86
CA MET A 40 -4.09 -6.39 0.98
C MET A 40 -2.97 -6.79 0.01
N HIS A 41 -2.13 -5.86 -0.43
CA HIS A 41 -0.89 -6.20 -1.15
C HIS A 41 0.01 -7.09 -0.30
N LEU A 42 0.29 -6.67 0.94
CA LEU A 42 1.12 -7.46 1.87
C LEU A 42 0.55 -8.85 2.10
N MET A 43 -0.75 -8.96 2.40
CA MET A 43 -1.38 -10.25 2.66
C MET A 43 -1.32 -11.17 1.42
N THR A 44 -1.45 -10.61 0.22
CA THR A 44 -1.32 -11.35 -1.04
C THR A 44 0.09 -11.90 -1.23
N PHE A 45 1.13 -11.08 -1.04
CA PHE A 45 2.51 -11.54 -1.22
C PHE A 45 2.97 -12.50 -0.10
N MET A 46 2.36 -12.46 1.08
CA MET A 46 2.62 -13.44 2.13
C MET A 46 2.15 -14.86 1.76
N GLU A 47 1.11 -15.01 0.94
CA GLU A 47 0.70 -16.32 0.42
C GLU A 47 1.71 -16.89 -0.59
N VAL A 48 2.49 -16.02 -1.24
CA VAL A 48 3.54 -16.42 -2.19
C VAL A 48 4.85 -16.71 -1.47
N SER A 49 5.19 -15.94 -0.43
CA SER A 49 6.44 -16.08 0.31
C SER A 49 6.25 -15.88 1.81
N GLN A 50 6.58 -16.91 2.59
CA GLN A 50 6.45 -16.87 4.04
C GLN A 50 7.66 -16.18 4.69
N PRO A 51 7.45 -15.07 5.43
CA PRO A 51 8.55 -14.32 6.00
C PRO A 51 9.21 -15.07 7.15
N ARG A 52 10.53 -15.00 7.20
CA ARG A 52 11.35 -15.54 8.29
C ARG A 52 11.23 -14.67 9.55
N TRP A 53 11.63 -15.22 10.70
CA TRP A 53 11.50 -14.52 11.98
C TRP A 53 12.25 -13.17 12.02
N TYR A 54 13.41 -13.09 11.35
CA TYR A 54 14.21 -11.86 11.32
C TYR A 54 13.59 -10.79 10.40
N GLU A 55 12.91 -11.19 9.32
CA GLU A 55 12.14 -10.28 8.47
C GLU A 55 10.95 -9.70 9.26
N ARG A 56 10.27 -10.53 10.06
CA ARG A 56 9.22 -10.06 10.97
C ARG A 56 9.75 -9.06 12.01
N ALA A 57 10.91 -9.33 12.60
CA ALA A 57 11.54 -8.41 13.55
C ALA A 57 11.96 -7.08 12.88
N LEU A 58 12.44 -7.15 11.64
CA LEU A 58 12.74 -5.97 10.83
C LEU A 58 11.47 -5.15 10.56
N VAL A 59 10.39 -5.79 10.12
CA VAL A 59 9.10 -5.12 9.88
C VAL A 59 8.59 -4.43 11.14
N PHE A 60 8.63 -5.10 12.30
CA PHE A 60 8.23 -4.51 13.58
C PHE A 60 9.03 -3.24 13.91
N THR A 61 10.35 -3.30 13.73
CA THR A 61 11.26 -2.18 14.03
C THR A 61 11.02 -1.01 13.07
N VAL A 62 10.99 -1.28 11.76
CA VAL A 62 10.78 -0.25 10.72
C VAL A 62 9.40 0.38 10.87
N GLN A 63 8.36 -0.41 11.14
CA GLN A 63 7.02 0.11 11.38
C GLN A 63 6.98 1.04 12.60
N GLY A 64 7.64 0.67 13.70
CA GLY A 64 7.72 1.50 14.91
C GLY A 64 8.37 2.86 14.64
N VAL A 65 9.49 2.88 13.91
CA VAL A 65 10.18 4.14 13.55
C VAL A 65 9.36 4.95 12.54
N PHE A 66 8.93 4.32 11.44
CA PHE A 66 8.25 4.99 10.34
C PHE A 66 6.90 5.58 10.76
N PHE A 67 6.11 4.85 11.57
CA PHE A 67 4.84 5.35 12.08
C PHE A 67 5.01 6.67 12.83
N ASN A 68 5.96 6.72 13.79
CA ASN A 68 6.18 7.91 14.60
C ASN A 68 6.73 9.06 13.75
N ALA A 69 7.67 8.79 12.85
CA ALA A 69 8.23 9.81 11.96
C ALA A 69 7.15 10.40 11.03
N TYR A 70 6.34 9.54 10.39
CA TYR A 70 5.27 9.98 9.49
C TYR A 70 4.16 10.72 10.24
N PHE A 71 3.79 10.26 11.44
CA PHE A 71 2.83 10.95 12.31
C PHE A 71 3.26 12.38 12.63
N LEU A 72 4.52 12.57 13.05
CA LEU A 72 5.07 13.90 13.34
C LEU A 72 5.15 14.76 12.07
N ALA A 73 5.56 14.17 10.94
CA ALA A 73 5.59 14.87 9.65
C ALA A 73 4.20 15.34 9.21
N TYR A 74 3.16 14.50 9.36
CA TYR A 74 1.79 14.84 9.01
C TYR A 74 1.23 15.95 9.91
N LEU A 75 1.53 15.92 11.21
CA LEU A 75 1.17 17.01 12.12
C LEU A 75 1.85 18.33 11.75
N ALA A 76 3.13 18.29 11.34
CA ALA A 76 3.88 19.47 10.94
C ALA A 76 3.41 20.03 9.59
N SER A 77 3.19 19.16 8.60
CA SER A 77 2.74 19.54 7.26
C SER A 77 2.09 18.35 6.53
N PRO A 78 0.75 18.29 6.46
CA PRO A 78 0.05 17.28 5.67
C PRO A 78 0.46 17.32 4.20
N LYS A 79 0.71 18.51 3.64
CA LYS A 79 1.14 18.68 2.25
C LYS A 79 2.47 18.01 1.97
N LEU A 80 3.43 18.12 2.89
CA LEU A 80 4.71 17.43 2.77
C LEU A 80 4.52 15.93 2.89
N ALA A 81 3.73 15.48 3.88
CA ALA A 81 3.50 14.06 4.13
C ALA A 81 2.84 13.36 2.92
N HIS A 82 1.82 13.96 2.31
CA HIS A 82 1.21 13.45 1.08
C HIS A 82 2.20 13.46 -0.10
N ARG A 83 2.98 14.53 -0.28
CA ARG A 83 3.99 14.56 -1.36
C ARG A 83 5.06 13.47 -1.21
N VAL A 84 5.46 13.15 0.01
CA VAL A 84 6.40 12.06 0.27
C VAL A 84 5.78 10.73 -0.16
N VAL A 85 4.51 10.48 0.15
CA VAL A 85 3.80 9.26 -0.29
C VAL A 85 3.75 9.20 -1.81
N GLY A 86 3.35 10.28 -2.49
CA GLY A 86 3.33 10.31 -3.96
C GLY A 86 4.66 9.90 -4.60
N TYR A 87 5.80 10.31 -4.02
CA TYR A 87 7.12 9.85 -4.49
C TYR A 87 7.43 8.39 -4.16
N LEU A 88 6.95 7.86 -3.02
CA LEU A 88 7.06 6.43 -2.73
C LEU A 88 6.27 5.61 -3.75
N GLU A 89 5.08 6.10 -4.16
CA GLU A 89 4.26 5.41 -5.14
C GLU A 89 4.85 5.48 -6.56
N GLU A 90 5.53 6.57 -6.93
CA GLU A 90 6.30 6.62 -8.19
C GLU A 90 7.37 5.52 -8.24
N GLU A 91 8.09 5.32 -7.14
CA GLU A 91 9.09 4.25 -7.01
C GLU A 91 8.45 2.85 -6.93
N ALA A 92 7.25 2.72 -6.36
CA ALA A 92 6.48 1.48 -6.34
C ALA A 92 6.06 1.07 -7.76
N ILE A 93 5.53 2.00 -8.55
CA ILE A 93 5.15 1.77 -9.96
C ILE A 93 6.37 1.32 -10.79
N TYR A 94 7.51 1.97 -10.58
CA TYR A 94 8.76 1.58 -11.22
C TYR A 94 9.16 0.15 -10.82
N SER A 95 9.14 -0.16 -9.53
CA SER A 95 9.51 -1.47 -8.98
C SER A 95 8.62 -2.60 -9.50
N TYR A 96 7.29 -2.42 -9.52
CA TYR A 96 6.39 -3.42 -10.10
C TYR A 96 6.52 -3.55 -11.61
N THR A 97 6.92 -2.49 -12.31
CA THR A 97 7.24 -2.57 -13.73
C THR A 97 8.48 -3.41 -13.99
N GLU A 98 9.52 -3.29 -13.15
CA GLU A 98 10.68 -4.18 -13.21
C GLU A 98 10.31 -5.63 -12.83
N PHE A 99 9.45 -5.83 -11.83
CA PHE A 99 8.94 -7.16 -11.48
C PHE A 99 8.26 -7.81 -12.70
N LEU A 100 7.35 -7.10 -13.38
CA LEU A 100 6.68 -7.61 -14.57
C LEU A 100 7.66 -8.01 -15.68
N LYS A 101 8.75 -7.23 -15.87
CA LYS A 101 9.80 -7.59 -16.83
C LYS A 101 10.52 -8.88 -16.46
N GLU A 102 10.78 -9.11 -15.18
CA GLU A 102 11.43 -10.35 -14.72
C GLU A 102 10.50 -11.58 -14.80
N LEU A 103 9.19 -11.40 -14.62
CA LEU A 103 8.18 -12.43 -14.90
C LEU A 103 8.11 -12.74 -16.40
N ASP A 104 8.07 -11.72 -17.25
CA ASP A 104 7.97 -11.87 -18.72
C ASP A 104 9.23 -12.51 -19.32
N LYS A 105 10.40 -12.33 -18.69
CA LYS A 105 11.66 -13.03 -19.04
C LYS A 105 11.71 -14.48 -18.54
N GLY A 106 10.85 -14.87 -17.60
CA GLY A 106 10.89 -16.16 -16.92
C GLY A 106 11.99 -16.27 -15.85
N THR A 107 12.58 -15.16 -15.41
CA THR A 107 13.50 -15.14 -14.26
C THR A 107 12.75 -15.48 -12.97
N ILE A 108 11.51 -14.99 -12.85
CA ILE A 108 10.59 -15.30 -11.76
C ILE A 108 9.51 -16.22 -12.34
N GLU A 109 9.21 -17.31 -11.63
CA GLU A 109 8.15 -18.23 -12.03
C GLU A 109 6.76 -17.57 -11.89
N ASN A 110 5.98 -17.61 -12.97
CA ASN A 110 4.63 -17.07 -12.98
C ASN A 110 3.61 -18.10 -12.44
N VAL A 111 3.55 -18.21 -11.12
CA VAL A 111 2.66 -19.13 -10.40
C VAL A 111 1.18 -18.69 -10.46
N PRO A 112 0.20 -19.57 -10.16
CA PRO A 112 -1.21 -19.18 -10.03
C PRO A 112 -1.41 -18.09 -8.97
N ALA A 113 -2.38 -17.19 -9.21
CA ALA A 113 -2.71 -16.12 -8.28
C ALA A 113 -3.24 -16.68 -6.95
N PRO A 114 -2.83 -16.13 -5.79
CA PRO A 114 -3.41 -16.51 -4.50
C PRO A 114 -4.93 -16.24 -4.45
N ALA A 115 -5.69 -17.11 -3.78
CA ALA A 115 -7.14 -16.98 -3.67
C ALA A 115 -7.58 -15.63 -3.08
N ILE A 116 -6.83 -15.11 -2.10
CA ILE A 116 -7.08 -13.78 -1.50
C ILE A 116 -7.03 -12.66 -2.55
N ALA A 117 -6.13 -12.75 -3.52
CA ALA A 117 -6.00 -11.77 -4.59
C ALA A 117 -7.15 -11.88 -5.59
N ILE A 118 -7.51 -13.10 -5.97
CA ILE A 118 -8.65 -13.39 -6.84
C ILE A 118 -9.93 -12.80 -6.23
N ASP A 119 -10.16 -13.03 -4.94
CA ASP A 119 -11.36 -12.56 -4.25
C ASP A 119 -11.39 -11.04 -4.08
N TYR A 120 -10.25 -10.43 -3.74
CA TYR A 120 -10.15 -8.99 -3.48
C TYR A 120 -10.24 -8.16 -4.77
N TRP A 121 -9.41 -8.46 -5.77
CA TRP A 121 -9.41 -7.75 -7.07
C TRP A 121 -10.43 -8.31 -8.08
N ARG A 122 -11.21 -9.32 -7.69
CA ARG A 122 -12.21 -9.97 -8.57
C ARG A 122 -11.61 -10.48 -9.88
N LEU A 123 -10.43 -11.09 -9.79
CA LEU A 123 -9.72 -11.62 -10.94
C LEU A 123 -10.39 -12.91 -11.47
N PRO A 124 -10.17 -13.27 -12.74
CA PRO A 124 -10.48 -14.61 -13.25
C PRO A 124 -9.83 -15.72 -12.39
N ALA A 125 -10.48 -16.88 -12.32
CA ALA A 125 -10.02 -18.00 -11.49
C ALA A 125 -8.69 -18.63 -11.97
N ASP A 126 -8.34 -18.42 -13.24
CA ASP A 126 -7.10 -18.87 -13.88
C ASP A 126 -6.02 -17.78 -13.93
N SER A 127 -6.21 -16.66 -13.22
CA SER A 127 -5.21 -15.59 -13.12
C SER A 127 -3.90 -16.06 -12.49
N THR A 128 -2.84 -15.36 -12.88
CA THR A 128 -1.46 -15.65 -12.50
C THR A 128 -0.86 -14.54 -11.64
N LEU A 129 0.31 -14.78 -11.04
CA LEU A 129 1.07 -13.79 -10.29
C LEU A 129 1.30 -12.51 -11.10
N ARG A 130 1.54 -12.64 -12.42
CA ARG A 130 1.65 -11.50 -13.32
C ARG A 130 0.41 -10.61 -13.34
N ASP A 131 -0.79 -11.21 -13.35
CA ASP A 131 -2.05 -10.46 -13.36
C ASP A 131 -2.26 -9.73 -12.02
N VAL A 132 -1.86 -10.37 -10.92
CA VAL A 132 -1.84 -9.74 -9.59
C VAL A 132 -0.91 -8.53 -9.57
N VAL A 133 0.33 -8.66 -10.06
CA VAL A 133 1.29 -7.55 -10.11
C VAL A 133 0.78 -6.40 -10.99
N MET A 134 0.06 -6.71 -12.07
CA MET A 134 -0.55 -5.69 -12.94
C MET A 134 -1.60 -4.85 -12.21
N VAL A 135 -2.49 -5.47 -11.42
CA VAL A 135 -3.53 -4.74 -10.66
C VAL A 135 -2.95 -4.02 -9.46
N VAL A 136 -1.97 -4.61 -8.76
CA VAL A 136 -1.25 -3.94 -7.67
C VAL A 136 -0.56 -2.67 -8.18
N ARG A 137 0.15 -2.74 -9.31
CA ARG A 137 0.76 -1.54 -9.92
C ARG A 137 -0.26 -0.47 -10.29
N ALA A 138 -1.48 -0.87 -10.67
CA ALA A 138 -2.55 0.06 -10.99
C ALA A 138 -3.06 0.77 -9.72
N ASP A 139 -3.14 0.05 -8.60
CA ASP A 139 -3.45 0.64 -7.29
C ASP A 139 -2.38 1.68 -6.91
N GLU A 140 -1.09 1.39 -7.08
CA GLU A 140 -0.03 2.37 -6.78
C GLU A 140 -0.10 3.62 -7.65
N ALA A 141 -0.46 3.46 -8.94
CA ALA A 141 -0.70 4.60 -9.82
C ALA A 141 -1.87 5.46 -9.33
N HIS A 142 -2.92 4.83 -8.78
CA HIS A 142 -4.02 5.55 -8.16
C HIS A 142 -3.58 6.28 -6.89
N HIS A 143 -2.86 5.60 -5.99
CA HIS A 143 -2.34 6.19 -4.75
C HIS A 143 -1.42 7.39 -5.03
N ARG A 144 -0.55 7.30 -6.06
CA ARG A 144 0.29 8.42 -6.52
C ARG A 144 -0.54 9.63 -6.91
N ASP A 145 -1.60 9.45 -7.69
CA ASP A 145 -2.40 10.56 -8.21
C ASP A 145 -3.31 11.18 -7.13
N VAL A 146 -3.63 10.43 -6.09
CA VAL A 146 -4.41 10.89 -4.93
C VAL A 146 -3.56 11.73 -3.94
N ASN A 147 -2.28 11.40 -3.78
CA ASN A 147 -1.36 12.02 -2.80
C ASN A 147 -0.54 13.21 -3.35
#